data_AF-A0A2W1MYU6-F1
#
_entry.id   AF-A0A2W1MYU6-F1
#
_cell.length_a   1.000
_cell.length_b   1.000
_cell.length_c   1.000
_cell.angle_alpha   90.00
_cell.angle_beta   90.00
_cell.angle_gamma   90.00
#
_symmetry.space_group_name_H-M   'P 1'
#
loop_
_entity.id
_entity.type
_entity.pdbx_description
1 polymer ?
#
loop_
_entity_poly.entity_id
_entity_poly.type
_entity_poly.pdbx_seq_one_letter_code
_entity_poly.pdbx_strand_id
1 'polypeptide(L)'
;METLRDGIDAYNQTYLEINGEEDELYIEGPASEEDIEQLAALTGPLPAELQGFYRTLGALKNQTESESHCFWIPAPAELADWLQEQGGSAGIIDVIRAHWGGDRPEFDAGRHFSAEEIAALNERFIGYGWYRVADILEGAYFLFFDREGRFGSLYYHQDDFAGAKQALKEMLRDGIPGQPLVQLLGEALEEVRASMEEFG
;
A
#
# COMPACT_ATOMS: atom_id res chain seq x y z
N MET A 1 17.86 0.74 -3.50
CA MET A 1 17.74 -0.61 -2.90
C MET A 1 18.53 -0.72 -1.61
N GLU A 2 19.80 -0.31 -1.57
CA GLU A 2 20.58 -0.23 -0.30
C GLU A 2 19.85 0.60 0.76
N THR A 3 19.38 1.81 0.41
CA THR A 3 18.57 2.66 1.31
C THR A 3 17.30 2.00 1.85
N LEU A 4 16.67 1.10 1.09
CA LEU A 4 15.50 0.36 1.60
C LEU A 4 15.90 -0.73 2.57
N ARG A 5 17.03 -1.41 2.33
CA ARG A 5 17.56 -2.40 3.27
C ARG A 5 17.95 -1.74 4.59
N ASP A 6 18.61 -0.60 4.54
CA ASP A 6 18.96 0.17 5.75
C ASP A 6 17.69 0.57 6.54
N GLY A 7 16.62 0.97 5.85
CA GLY A 7 15.34 1.29 6.48
C GLY A 7 14.64 0.07 7.10
N ILE A 8 14.71 -1.09 6.45
CA ILE A 8 14.18 -2.36 6.98
C ILE A 8 14.96 -2.78 8.22
N ASP A 9 16.29 -2.71 8.19
CA ASP A 9 17.15 -3.04 9.32
C ASP A 9 16.87 -2.10 10.51
N ALA A 10 16.68 -0.80 10.25
CA ALA A 10 16.33 0.19 11.28
C ALA A 10 14.93 -0.06 11.88
N TYR A 11 13.94 -0.40 11.05
CA TYR A 11 12.62 -0.83 11.52
C TYR A 11 12.75 -2.04 12.45
N ASN A 12 13.43 -3.10 12.01
CA ASN A 12 13.54 -4.36 12.75
C ASN A 12 14.28 -4.16 14.08
N GLN A 13 15.34 -3.34 14.08
CA GLN A 13 16.05 -2.99 15.30
C GLN A 13 15.16 -2.25 16.29
N THR A 14 14.36 -1.29 15.81
CA THR A 14 13.41 -0.52 16.65
C THR A 14 12.35 -1.45 17.23
N TYR A 15 11.78 -2.34 16.42
CA TYR A 15 10.78 -3.31 16.88
C TYR A 15 11.34 -4.21 17.98
N LEU A 16 12.56 -4.73 17.81
CA LEU A 16 13.25 -5.57 18.80
C LEU A 16 13.49 -4.82 20.12
N GLU A 17 13.90 -3.56 20.06
CA GLU A 17 14.18 -2.73 21.25
C GLU A 17 12.92 -2.47 22.09
N ILE A 18 11.78 -2.29 21.43
CA ILE A 18 10.50 -1.96 22.07
C ILE A 18 9.80 -3.22 22.58
N ASN A 19 9.65 -4.23 21.73
CA ASN A 19 8.81 -5.40 22.02
C ASN A 19 9.59 -6.55 22.66
N GLY A 20 10.93 -6.56 22.56
CA GLY A 20 11.78 -7.65 23.04
C GLY A 20 11.62 -8.96 22.27
N GLU A 21 10.92 -8.92 21.13
CA GLU A 21 10.66 -10.05 20.24
C GLU A 21 11.05 -9.68 18.80
N GLU A 22 11.31 -10.70 17.98
CA GLU A 22 11.46 -10.54 16.54
C GLU A 22 10.08 -10.67 15.88
N ASP A 23 9.44 -9.56 15.50
CA ASP A 23 8.42 -9.56 14.41
C ASP A 23 9.07 -8.91 13.21
N GLU A 24 9.83 -9.72 12.49
CA GLU A 24 10.68 -9.23 11.41
C GLU A 24 9.81 -8.74 10.26
N LEU A 25 9.95 -7.46 9.93
CA LEU A 25 9.65 -6.98 8.60
C LEU A 25 10.62 -7.66 7.64
N TYR A 26 10.09 -8.59 6.85
CA TYR A 26 10.90 -9.48 6.03
C TYR A 26 10.65 -9.28 4.54
N ILE A 27 11.62 -9.76 3.77
CA ILE A 27 11.57 -9.84 2.31
C ILE A 27 11.49 -11.31 1.90
N GLU A 28 10.68 -11.64 0.90
CA GLU A 28 10.52 -13.02 0.44
C GLU A 28 11.64 -13.46 -0.52
N GLY A 29 12.32 -12.48 -1.13
CA GLY A 29 13.32 -12.69 -2.19
C GLY A 29 12.72 -12.51 -3.59
N PRO A 30 13.53 -12.54 -4.65
CA PRO A 30 13.08 -12.26 -6.01
C PRO A 30 11.83 -13.05 -6.43
N ALA A 31 10.78 -12.33 -6.85
CA ALA A 31 9.62 -12.94 -7.47
C ALA A 31 9.94 -13.49 -8.86
N SER A 32 9.20 -14.49 -9.31
CA SER A 32 9.37 -15.01 -10.66
C SER A 32 8.82 -14.03 -11.71
N GLU A 33 9.35 -14.07 -12.94
CA GLU A 33 8.79 -13.26 -14.04
C GLU A 33 7.33 -13.64 -14.34
N GLU A 34 6.97 -14.92 -14.16
CA GLU A 34 5.59 -15.41 -14.37
C GLU A 34 4.61 -14.74 -13.39
N ASP A 35 4.99 -14.63 -12.10
CA ASP A 35 4.14 -13.98 -11.09
C ASP A 35 3.97 -12.49 -11.37
N ILE A 36 5.05 -11.83 -11.82
CA ILE A 36 5.03 -10.40 -12.20
C ILE A 36 4.14 -10.19 -13.43
N GLU A 37 4.21 -11.08 -14.43
CA GLU A 37 3.36 -11.04 -15.61
C GLU A 37 1.88 -11.31 -15.28
N GLN A 38 1.61 -12.25 -14.37
CA GLN A 38 0.25 -12.53 -13.88
C GLN A 38 -0.35 -11.32 -13.17
N LEU A 39 0.41 -10.68 -12.28
CA LEU A 39 -0.04 -9.45 -11.63
C LEU A 39 -0.30 -8.35 -12.66
N ALA A 40 0.62 -8.14 -13.60
CA ALA A 40 0.46 -7.14 -14.66
C ALA A 40 -0.77 -7.39 -15.56
N ALA A 41 -1.19 -8.65 -15.74
CA ALA A 41 -2.41 -8.97 -16.47
C ALA A 41 -3.69 -8.52 -15.75
N LEU A 42 -3.67 -8.47 -14.41
CA LEU A 42 -4.79 -8.01 -13.58
C LEU A 42 -4.79 -6.49 -13.41
N THR A 43 -3.61 -5.91 -13.17
CA THR A 43 -3.47 -4.49 -12.85
C THR A 43 -3.32 -3.60 -14.08
N GLY A 44 -2.97 -4.18 -15.23
CA GLY A 44 -2.31 -3.48 -16.33
C GLY A 44 -0.79 -3.33 -16.08
N PRO A 45 -0.05 -2.70 -17.01
CA PRO A 45 1.40 -2.63 -16.94
C PRO A 45 1.92 -2.06 -15.62
N LEU A 46 2.80 -2.81 -14.96
CA LEU A 46 3.46 -2.37 -13.73
C LEU A 46 4.59 -1.37 -14.05
N PRO A 47 4.76 -0.28 -13.28
CA PRO A 47 5.88 0.62 -13.46
C PRO A 47 7.23 -0.09 -13.27
N ALA A 48 8.25 0.35 -13.99
CA ALA A 48 9.56 -0.32 -14.00
C ALA A 48 10.20 -0.43 -12.60
N GLU A 49 10.01 0.58 -11.74
CA GLU A 49 10.51 0.56 -10.36
C GLU A 49 9.83 -0.52 -9.51
N LEU A 50 8.52 -0.73 -9.68
CA LEU A 50 7.78 -1.77 -8.96
C LEU A 50 8.16 -3.16 -9.43
N GLN A 51 8.34 -3.36 -10.74
CA GLN A 51 8.92 -4.61 -11.24
C GLN A 51 10.34 -4.84 -10.70
N GLY A 52 11.16 -3.79 -10.63
CA GLY A 52 12.51 -3.85 -10.06
C GLY A 52 12.51 -4.22 -8.57
N PHE A 53 11.55 -3.67 -7.80
CA PHE A 53 11.28 -4.07 -6.43
C PHE A 53 10.96 -5.56 -6.35
N TYR A 54 9.99 -6.05 -7.13
CA TYR A 54 9.60 -7.46 -7.11
C TYR A 54 10.73 -8.42 -7.54
N ARG A 55 11.52 -8.06 -8.56
CA ARG A 55 12.69 -8.85 -8.97
C ARG A 55 13.83 -8.88 -7.96
N THR A 56 13.84 -7.98 -6.97
CA THR A 56 14.94 -7.87 -5.99
C THR A 56 14.54 -8.35 -4.60
N LEU A 57 13.35 -7.95 -4.14
CA LEU A 57 12.87 -8.17 -2.78
C LEU A 57 11.64 -9.11 -2.74
N GLY A 58 10.85 -9.14 -3.82
CA GLY A 58 9.62 -9.93 -3.96
C GLY A 58 8.46 -9.43 -3.12
N ALA A 59 8.67 -9.27 -1.82
CA ALA A 59 7.67 -8.76 -0.89
C ALA A 59 8.37 -7.90 0.17
N LEU A 60 7.56 -7.12 0.89
CA LEU A 60 7.93 -6.44 2.12
C LEU A 60 6.72 -6.48 3.06
N LYS A 61 6.76 -7.35 4.08
CA LYS A 61 5.63 -7.56 5.00
C LYS A 61 6.12 -8.06 6.36
N ASN A 62 5.31 -7.84 7.39
CA ASN A 62 5.55 -8.42 8.71
C ASN A 62 5.24 -9.93 8.70
N GLN A 63 5.93 -10.70 9.56
CA GLN A 63 5.61 -12.12 9.74
C GLN A 63 4.22 -12.32 10.33
N THR A 64 3.82 -11.43 11.23
CA THR A 64 2.46 -11.37 11.77
C THR A 64 1.79 -10.07 11.37
N GLU A 65 0.55 -10.14 10.88
CA GLU A 65 -0.21 -8.92 10.61
C GLU A 65 -0.63 -8.32 11.96
N SER A 66 0.14 -7.32 12.40
CA SER A 66 -0.17 -6.54 13.59
C SER A 66 -1.27 -5.51 13.29
N GLU A 67 -2.03 -5.17 14.33
CA GLU A 67 -3.03 -4.10 14.29
C GLU A 67 -2.38 -2.71 14.09
N SER A 68 -1.07 -2.61 14.32
CA SER A 68 -0.30 -1.37 14.23
C SER A 68 1.13 -1.65 13.77
N HIS A 69 1.76 -0.62 13.23
CA HIS A 69 3.15 -0.57 12.85
C HIS A 69 3.57 -1.63 11.82
N CYS A 70 2.69 -2.00 10.89
CA CYS A 70 2.93 -3.10 9.97
C CYS A 70 2.97 -2.67 8.50
N PHE A 71 3.62 -3.48 7.67
CA PHE A 71 3.59 -3.38 6.21
C PHE A 71 2.93 -4.60 5.58
N TRP A 72 2.26 -4.36 4.47
CA TRP A 72 1.83 -5.39 3.54
C TRP A 72 2.06 -4.93 2.11
N ILE A 73 3.24 -5.25 1.59
CA ILE A 73 3.54 -5.25 0.15
C ILE A 73 3.78 -6.72 -0.21
N PRO A 74 2.73 -7.45 -0.61
CA PRO A 74 2.79 -8.89 -0.85
C PRO A 74 3.64 -9.23 -2.06
N ALA A 75 3.98 -10.51 -2.19
CA ALA A 75 4.56 -11.04 -3.43
C ALA A 75 3.56 -10.90 -4.60
N PRO A 76 4.00 -10.80 -5.86
CA PRO A 76 3.09 -10.60 -6.99
C PRO A 76 2.00 -11.65 -7.11
N ALA A 77 2.32 -12.93 -6.88
CA ALA A 77 1.34 -14.02 -6.87
C ALA A 77 0.31 -13.86 -5.75
N GLU A 78 0.78 -13.54 -4.53
CA GLU A 78 -0.10 -13.29 -3.38
C GLU A 78 -1.03 -12.10 -3.62
N LEU A 79 -0.50 -11.01 -4.21
CA LEU A 79 -1.33 -9.86 -4.59
C LEU A 79 -2.36 -10.24 -5.64
N ALA A 80 -1.95 -10.98 -6.68
CA ALA A 80 -2.85 -11.41 -7.74
C ALA A 80 -3.99 -12.29 -7.21
N ASP A 81 -3.67 -13.25 -6.34
CA ASP A 81 -4.63 -14.13 -5.69
C ASP A 81 -5.58 -13.33 -4.80
N TRP A 82 -5.05 -12.46 -3.94
CA TRP A 82 -5.86 -11.59 -3.09
C TRP A 82 -6.79 -10.73 -3.92
N LEU A 83 -6.31 -10.06 -4.97
CA LEU A 83 -7.14 -9.25 -5.86
C LEU A 83 -8.27 -10.07 -6.48
N GLN A 84 -8.00 -11.29 -6.94
CA GLN A 84 -9.02 -12.16 -7.51
C GLN A 84 -10.09 -12.56 -6.49
N GLU A 85 -9.69 -12.89 -5.26
CA GLU A 85 -10.62 -13.19 -4.16
C GLU A 85 -11.53 -12.00 -3.84
N GLN A 86 -11.01 -10.77 -3.97
CA GLN A 86 -11.75 -9.53 -3.75
C GLN A 86 -12.57 -9.05 -4.96
N GLY A 87 -12.61 -9.83 -6.06
CA GLY A 87 -13.40 -9.51 -7.25
C GLY A 87 -12.62 -8.95 -8.45
N GLY A 88 -11.29 -8.98 -8.38
CA GLY A 88 -10.36 -8.78 -9.51
C GLY A 88 -9.94 -7.34 -9.78
N SER A 89 -10.35 -6.36 -8.96
CA SER A 89 -10.00 -4.96 -9.16
C SER A 89 -8.84 -4.54 -8.26
N ALA A 90 -7.80 -3.97 -8.88
CA ALA A 90 -6.67 -3.36 -8.20
C ALA A 90 -6.79 -1.83 -8.08
N GLY A 91 -7.95 -1.28 -8.41
CA GLY A 91 -8.20 0.15 -8.27
C GLY A 91 -8.14 0.60 -6.81
N ILE A 92 -7.60 1.78 -6.54
CA ILE A 92 -7.33 2.25 -5.18
C ILE A 92 -8.55 2.23 -4.26
N ILE A 93 -9.75 2.58 -4.75
CA ILE A 93 -10.98 2.54 -3.95
C ILE A 93 -11.40 1.11 -3.65
N ASP A 94 -11.23 0.20 -4.62
CA ASP A 94 -11.57 -1.20 -4.44
C ASP A 94 -10.60 -1.90 -3.48
N VAL A 95 -9.31 -1.56 -3.55
CA VAL A 95 -8.30 -2.03 -2.59
C VAL A 95 -8.61 -1.54 -1.17
N ILE A 96 -8.99 -0.27 -1.01
CA ILE A 96 -9.42 0.28 0.29
C ILE A 96 -10.65 -0.47 0.80
N ARG A 97 -11.67 -0.69 -0.04
CA ARG A 97 -12.86 -1.47 0.35
C ARG A 97 -12.50 -2.88 0.79
N ALA A 98 -11.71 -3.58 -0.01
CA ALA A 98 -11.30 -4.95 0.25
C ALA A 98 -10.53 -5.09 1.57
N HIS A 99 -9.63 -4.14 1.87
CA HIS A 99 -8.88 -4.09 3.13
C HIS A 99 -9.78 -4.11 4.37
N TRP A 100 -10.98 -3.56 4.27
CA TRP A 100 -11.97 -3.59 5.35
C TRP A 100 -13.21 -4.42 5.03
N GLY A 101 -13.01 -5.59 4.41
CA GLY A 101 -14.06 -6.60 4.26
C GLY A 101 -15.13 -6.25 3.23
N GLY A 102 -14.83 -5.35 2.30
CA GLY A 102 -15.71 -4.98 1.19
C GLY A 102 -16.77 -3.92 1.51
N ASP A 103 -16.83 -3.42 2.75
CA ASP A 103 -17.80 -2.39 3.16
C ASP A 103 -17.12 -1.04 3.39
N ARG A 104 -17.54 -0.02 2.63
CA ARG A 104 -17.18 1.40 2.81
C ARG A 104 -18.25 2.29 2.19
N PRO A 105 -19.31 2.65 2.94
CA PRO A 105 -20.44 3.39 2.40
C PRO A 105 -20.06 4.81 1.95
N GLU A 106 -18.95 5.36 2.43
CA GLU A 106 -18.37 6.63 2.00
C GLU A 106 -18.05 6.63 0.49
N PHE A 107 -17.73 5.47 -0.06
CA PHE A 107 -17.47 5.25 -1.49
C PHE A 107 -18.69 4.79 -2.26
N ASP A 108 -19.88 4.73 -1.66
CA ASP A 108 -21.09 4.45 -2.41
C ASP A 108 -21.43 5.61 -3.36
N ALA A 109 -21.78 5.26 -4.60
CA ALA A 109 -22.10 6.24 -5.62
C ALA A 109 -23.23 7.17 -5.14
N GLY A 110 -22.99 8.47 -5.21
CA GLY A 110 -23.94 9.51 -4.79
C GLY A 110 -23.78 9.98 -3.35
N ARG A 111 -22.90 9.37 -2.52
CA ARG A 111 -22.56 9.92 -1.19
C ARG A 111 -21.56 11.06 -1.27
N HIS A 112 -20.35 10.74 -1.73
CA HIS A 112 -19.24 11.69 -1.82
C HIS A 112 -18.63 11.79 -3.21
N PHE A 113 -18.79 10.73 -4.00
CA PHE A 113 -18.33 10.58 -5.37
C PHE A 113 -19.45 10.05 -6.26
N SER A 114 -19.46 10.42 -7.53
CA SER A 114 -20.28 9.77 -8.54
C SER A 114 -19.72 8.40 -8.91
N ALA A 115 -20.52 7.56 -9.58
CA ALA A 115 -20.03 6.27 -10.08
C ALA A 115 -18.87 6.46 -11.08
N GLU A 116 -18.94 7.51 -11.90
CA GLU A 116 -17.90 7.86 -12.87
C GLU A 116 -16.61 8.32 -12.19
N GLU A 117 -16.71 9.09 -11.10
CA GLU A 117 -15.54 9.50 -10.30
C GLU A 117 -14.85 8.30 -9.65
N ILE A 118 -15.61 7.35 -9.10
CA ILE A 118 -15.07 6.11 -8.51
C ILE A 118 -14.38 5.27 -9.59
N ALA A 119 -15.04 5.08 -10.75
CA ALA A 119 -14.46 4.35 -11.87
C ALA A 119 -13.17 5.01 -12.36
N ALA A 120 -13.15 6.35 -12.48
CA ALA A 120 -11.97 7.09 -12.91
C ALA A 120 -10.80 6.98 -11.90
N LEU A 121 -11.10 6.97 -10.59
CA LEU A 121 -10.08 6.74 -9.56
C LEU A 121 -9.48 5.33 -9.68
N ASN A 122 -10.32 4.30 -9.75
CA ASN A 122 -9.89 2.92 -9.84
C ASN A 122 -9.13 2.60 -11.14
N GLU A 123 -9.52 3.24 -12.25
CA GLU A 123 -8.82 3.06 -13.52
C GLU A 123 -7.44 3.72 -13.50
N ARG A 124 -7.31 4.91 -12.90
CA ARG A 124 -6.08 5.72 -12.92
C ARG A 124 -5.07 5.30 -11.86
N PHE A 125 -5.51 4.89 -10.68
CA PHE A 125 -4.65 4.66 -9.52
C PHE A 125 -4.80 3.22 -9.04
N ILE A 126 -3.69 2.51 -9.05
CA ILE A 126 -3.63 1.06 -8.81
C ILE A 126 -2.92 0.80 -7.50
N GLY A 127 -3.65 0.21 -6.54
CA GLY A 127 -3.12 -0.17 -5.25
C GLY A 127 -2.25 -1.43 -5.33
N TYR A 128 -1.15 -1.44 -4.59
CA TYR A 128 -0.21 -2.58 -4.55
C TYR A 128 0.22 -2.97 -3.14
N GLY A 129 -0.34 -2.34 -2.11
CA GLY A 129 -0.07 -2.64 -0.72
C GLY A 129 -0.56 -1.56 0.23
N TRP A 130 -0.27 -1.72 1.50
CA TRP A 130 -0.56 -0.74 2.54
C TRP A 130 0.45 -0.83 3.69
N TYR A 131 0.46 0.19 4.53
CA TYR A 131 1.14 0.17 5.82
C TYR A 131 0.29 0.85 6.91
N ARG A 132 0.56 0.51 8.17
CA ARG A 132 -0.13 1.05 9.34
C ARG A 132 0.89 1.63 10.32
N VAL A 133 0.48 2.69 11.01
CA VAL A 133 1.26 3.39 12.06
C VAL A 133 0.68 3.03 13.43
N ALA A 134 0.13 3.94 14.22
CA ALA A 134 -0.32 3.66 15.60
C ALA A 134 -1.82 3.31 15.76
N ASP A 135 -2.68 3.57 14.77
CA ASP A 135 -4.14 3.64 14.97
C ASP A 135 -4.87 2.28 15.05
N ILE A 136 -4.28 1.19 15.56
CA ILE A 136 -4.97 -0.10 15.87
C ILE A 136 -6.07 -0.51 14.85
N LEU A 137 -5.70 -0.74 13.58
CA LEU A 137 -6.60 -1.05 12.44
C LEU A 137 -7.64 0.03 12.03
N GLU A 138 -7.69 1.17 12.71
CA GLU A 138 -8.61 2.27 12.41
C GLU A 138 -8.12 3.08 11.19
N GLY A 139 -6.80 3.16 11.00
CA GLY A 139 -6.17 3.88 9.89
C GLY A 139 -5.12 3.06 9.13
N ALA A 140 -5.02 3.30 7.82
CA ALA A 140 -3.97 2.74 6.98
C ALA A 140 -3.59 3.69 5.85
N TYR A 141 -2.32 3.63 5.45
CA TYR A 141 -1.82 4.26 4.24
C TYR A 141 -1.81 3.26 3.10
N PHE A 142 -2.55 3.58 2.04
CA PHE A 142 -2.62 2.75 0.83
C PHE A 142 -1.58 3.19 -0.16
N LEU A 143 -0.74 2.25 -0.59
CA LEU A 143 0.31 2.46 -1.57
C LEU A 143 -0.24 2.22 -2.97
N PHE A 144 -0.02 3.18 -3.87
CA PHE A 144 -0.52 3.08 -5.24
C PHE A 144 0.43 3.71 -6.25
N PHE A 145 0.24 3.32 -7.52
CA PHE A 145 0.85 3.98 -8.66
C PHE A 145 -0.21 4.46 -9.64
N ASP A 146 0.11 5.50 -10.41
CA ASP A 146 -0.73 5.94 -11.52
C ASP A 146 -0.29 5.33 -12.86
N ARG A 147 -1.12 5.50 -13.90
CA ARG A 147 -0.81 5.01 -15.27
C ARG A 147 0.42 5.64 -15.92
N GLU A 148 0.95 6.72 -15.35
CA GLU A 148 2.20 7.37 -15.80
C GLU A 148 3.42 6.82 -15.03
N GLY A 149 3.22 5.91 -14.07
CA GLY A 149 4.27 5.30 -13.28
C GLY A 149 4.73 6.14 -12.09
N ARG A 150 3.95 7.13 -11.68
CA ARG A 150 4.18 7.91 -10.45
C ARG A 150 3.63 7.15 -9.26
N PHE A 151 4.36 7.16 -8.14
CA PHE A 151 3.93 6.51 -6.90
C PHE A 151 3.40 7.53 -5.89
N GLY A 152 2.47 7.10 -5.05
CA GLY A 152 1.94 7.86 -3.92
C GLY A 152 1.36 6.96 -2.83
N SER A 153 1.04 7.58 -1.70
CA SER A 153 0.26 6.97 -0.63
C SER A 153 -0.99 7.79 -0.32
N LEU A 154 -2.05 7.12 0.12
CA LEU A 154 -3.29 7.75 0.57
C LEU A 154 -3.60 7.26 1.97
N TYR A 155 -3.61 8.17 2.93
CA TYR A 155 -4.11 7.86 4.27
C TYR A 155 -5.65 7.77 4.25
N TYR A 156 -6.16 6.70 4.85
CA TYR A 156 -7.58 6.51 5.12
C TYR A 156 -7.76 6.10 6.58
N HIS A 157 -8.70 6.77 7.27
CA HIS A 157 -9.15 6.43 8.60
C HIS A 157 -10.64 6.10 8.58
N GLN A 158 -11.07 5.01 9.23
CA GLN A 158 -12.44 4.53 9.16
C GLN A 158 -13.47 5.51 9.76
N ASP A 159 -13.07 6.25 10.80
CA ASP A 159 -13.93 7.24 11.45
C ASP A 159 -13.73 8.67 10.93
N ASP A 160 -12.68 8.93 10.14
CA ASP A 160 -12.41 10.25 9.55
C ASP A 160 -12.10 10.16 8.05
N PHE A 161 -13.16 10.28 7.26
CA PHE A 161 -13.07 10.28 5.82
C PHE A 161 -12.71 11.65 5.21
N ALA A 162 -12.71 12.74 5.98
CA ALA A 162 -12.63 14.09 5.42
C ALA A 162 -11.31 14.32 4.67
N GLY A 163 -10.19 13.87 5.25
CA GLY A 163 -8.86 13.94 4.64
C GLY A 163 -8.77 13.11 3.36
N ALA A 164 -9.11 11.82 3.44
CA ALA A 164 -9.09 10.92 2.29
C ALA A 164 -9.96 11.43 1.13
N LYS A 165 -11.17 11.93 1.45
CA LYS A 165 -12.08 12.53 0.46
C LYS A 165 -11.45 13.71 -0.27
N GLN A 166 -10.81 14.62 0.47
CA GLN A 166 -10.19 15.80 -0.13
C GLN A 166 -9.03 15.39 -1.05
N ALA A 167 -8.16 14.49 -0.58
CA ALA A 167 -7.05 13.96 -1.36
C ALA A 167 -7.50 13.28 -2.65
N LEU A 168 -8.52 12.41 -2.58
CA LEU A 168 -9.07 11.73 -3.77
C LEU A 168 -9.66 12.69 -4.80
N LYS A 169 -10.30 13.79 -4.35
CA LYS A 169 -10.81 14.83 -5.26
C LYS A 169 -9.68 15.61 -5.93
N GLU A 170 -8.59 15.87 -5.21
CA GLU A 170 -7.39 16.48 -5.78
C GLU A 170 -6.72 15.55 -6.78
N MET A 171 -6.60 14.26 -6.46
CA MET A 171 -6.10 13.23 -7.37
C MET A 171 -6.90 13.15 -8.67
N LEU A 172 -8.23 13.24 -8.60
CA LEU A 172 -9.09 13.28 -9.79
C LEU A 172 -8.85 14.51 -10.67
N ARG A 173 -8.68 15.68 -10.02
CA ARG A 173 -8.55 16.97 -10.70
C ARG A 173 -7.16 17.19 -11.29
N ASP A 174 -6.13 16.96 -10.49
CA ASP A 174 -4.76 17.41 -10.74
C ASP A 174 -3.79 16.22 -10.95
N GLY A 175 -4.21 14.99 -10.69
CA GLY A 175 -3.32 13.83 -10.60
C GLY A 175 -2.53 13.82 -9.31
N ILE A 176 -1.40 13.12 -9.31
CA ILE A 176 -0.46 13.11 -8.18
C ILE A 176 0.84 13.83 -8.56
N PRO A 177 1.50 14.51 -7.60
CA PRO A 177 2.85 15.03 -7.82
C PRO A 177 3.81 13.88 -8.18
N GLY A 178 3.60 12.72 -7.56
CA GLY A 178 4.39 11.52 -7.78
C GLY A 178 5.77 11.60 -7.12
N GLN A 179 6.29 10.44 -6.72
CA GLN A 179 7.69 10.31 -6.33
C GLN A 179 8.23 8.92 -6.70
N PRO A 180 9.57 8.73 -6.71
CA PRO A 180 10.17 7.41 -6.92
C PRO A 180 9.72 6.42 -5.84
N LEU A 181 9.59 5.14 -6.21
CA LEU A 181 9.12 4.08 -5.31
C LEU A 181 10.04 3.94 -4.09
N VAL A 182 11.35 3.95 -4.31
CA VAL A 182 12.35 3.83 -3.24
C VAL A 182 12.23 4.96 -2.22
N GLN A 183 11.92 6.18 -2.68
CA GLN A 183 11.72 7.31 -1.80
C GLN A 183 10.44 7.13 -0.98
N LEU A 184 9.31 6.83 -1.62
CA LEU A 184 8.03 6.59 -0.96
C LEU A 184 8.13 5.51 0.12
N LEU A 185 8.76 4.38 -0.20
CA LEU A 185 8.91 3.28 0.74
C LEU A 185 9.89 3.60 1.88
N GLY A 186 10.94 4.39 1.62
CA GLY A 186 11.83 4.87 2.66
C GLY A 186 11.14 5.81 3.64
N GLU A 187 10.32 6.73 3.13
CA GLU A 187 9.48 7.63 3.94
C GLU A 187 8.47 6.84 4.77
N ALA A 188 7.80 5.84 4.18
CA ALA A 188 6.86 4.98 4.89
C ALA A 188 7.55 4.20 6.02
N LEU A 189 8.73 3.61 5.76
CA LEU A 189 9.51 2.89 6.78
C LEU A 189 9.86 3.80 7.95
N GLU A 190 10.32 5.02 7.67
CA GLU A 190 10.64 6.00 8.70
C GLU A 190 9.41 6.46 9.48
N GLU A 191 8.27 6.68 8.80
CA GLU A 191 7.02 7.06 9.45
C GLU A 191 6.53 5.99 10.42
N VAL A 192 6.55 4.73 10.00
CA VAL A 192 6.18 3.61 10.88
C VAL A 192 7.16 3.47 12.03
N ARG A 193 8.47 3.61 11.77
CA ARG A 193 9.51 3.55 12.80
C ARG A 193 9.35 4.65 13.84
N ALA A 194 9.15 5.89 13.41
CA ALA A 194 8.93 7.02 14.31
C ALA A 194 7.65 6.84 15.13
N SER A 195 6.57 6.33 14.53
CA SER A 195 5.34 5.96 15.24
C SER A 195 5.59 4.89 16.30
N MET A 196 6.38 3.86 15.99
CA MET A 196 6.77 2.85 16.99
C MET A 196 7.52 3.49 18.15
N GLU A 197 8.48 4.38 17.90
CA GLU A 197 9.24 5.06 18.97
C GLU A 197 8.36 5.96 19.85
N GLU A 198 7.30 6.56 19.29
CA GLU A 198 6.40 7.45 20.02
C GLU A 198 5.35 6.70 20.84
N PHE A 199 4.83 5.58 20.31
CA PHE A 199 3.64 4.91 20.85
C PHE A 199 3.84 3.43 21.24
N GLY A 200 5.04 2.87 21.01
CA GLY A 200 5.43 1.50 21.33
C GLY A 200 5.84 1.27 22.79
#